data_AF-G8Z017-F1
#
_entry.id   AF-G8Z017-F1
#
_cell.length_a   1.000
_cell.length_b   1.000
_cell.length_c   1.000
_cell.angle_alpha   90.00
_cell.angle_beta   90.00
_cell.angle_gamma   90.00
#
_symmetry.space_group_name_H-M   'P 1'
#
loop_
_entity.id
_entity.type
_entity.pdbx_description
1 polymer ?
#
loop_
_entity_poly.entity_id
_entity_poly.type
_entity_poly.pdbx_seq_one_letter_code
_entity_poly.pdbx_strand_id
1 'polypeptide(L)' 'LKLLRISFRLIESWEFPSQTLSGTASNSLAVGNPNQITEKLDDLKMGISVLIRGCLDG' A
#
# COMPACT_ATOMS: atom_id res chain seq x y z
N LEU A 1 18.32 5.26 -0.84
CA LEU A 1 17.60 4.45 -1.87
C LEU A 1 17.26 3.00 -1.46
N LYS A 2 18.16 2.24 -0.80
CA LYS A 2 17.88 0.83 -0.41
C LYS A 2 16.60 0.68 0.43
N LEU A 3 16.45 1.51 1.46
CA LEU A 3 15.26 1.50 2.32
C LEU A 3 13.98 1.73 1.52
N LEU A 4 13.92 2.80 0.69
CA LEU A 4 12.75 3.09 -0.15
C LEU A 4 12.38 1.92 -1.07
N ARG A 5 13.37 1.25 -1.67
CA ARG A 5 13.12 0.07 -2.53
C ARG A 5 12.59 -1.13 -1.74
N ILE A 6 13.08 -1.36 -0.52
CA ILE A 6 12.57 -2.43 0.36
C ILE A 6 11.13 -2.11 0.77
N SER A 7 10.87 -0.88 1.23
CA SER A 7 9.53 -0.42 1.60
C SER A 7 8.54 -0.53 0.43
N PHE A 8 8.96 -0.16 -0.78
CA PHE A 8 8.14 -0.30 -1.99
C PHE A 8 7.72 -1.76 -2.23
N ARG A 9 8.69 -2.70 -2.19
CA ARG A 9 8.39 -4.13 -2.37
C ARG A 9 7.50 -4.70 -1.27
N LEU A 10 7.66 -4.22 -0.03
CA LEU A 10 6.77 -4.61 1.06
C LEU A 10 5.34 -4.15 0.75
N ILE A 11 5.12 -2.92 0.30
CA ILE A 11 3.78 -2.45 -0.09
C ILE A 11 3.21 -3.27 -1.24
N GLU A 12 4.00 -3.58 -2.26
CA GLU A 12 3.56 -4.45 -3.37
C GLU A 12 3.13 -5.84 -2.89
N SER A 13 3.83 -6.41 -1.91
CA SER A 13 3.45 -7.71 -1.34
C SER A 13 2.08 -7.71 -0.64
N TRP A 14 1.54 -6.53 -0.32
CA TRP A 14 0.23 -6.37 0.32
C TRP A 14 -0.93 -6.20 -0.67
N GLU A 15 -0.69 -6.16 -1.99
CA GLU A 15 -1.75 -6.00 -3.00
C GLU A 15 -2.85 -7.09 -2.89
N PHE A 16 -2.46 -8.35 -2.74
CA PHE A 16 -3.40 -9.47 -2.60
C PHE A 16 -3.97 -9.62 -1.17
N PRO A 17 -3.16 -9.51 -0.09
CA PRO A 17 -3.67 -9.49 1.28
C PRO A 17 -4.71 -8.39 1.55
N SER A 18 -4.51 -7.18 1.03
CA SER A 18 -5.43 -6.05 1.26
C SER A 18 -6.80 -6.29 0.62
N GLN A 19 -6.85 -6.85 -0.59
CA GLN A 19 -8.08 -7.24 -1.26
C GLN A 19 -8.83 -8.35 -0.51
N THR A 20 -8.10 -9.36 -0.03
CA THR A 20 -8.67 -10.46 0.76
C THR A 20 -9.25 -9.94 2.08
N LEU A 21 -8.56 -9.01 2.73
CA LEU A 21 -9.01 -8.38 3.97
C LEU A 21 -10.24 -7.49 3.74
N SER A 22 -10.27 -6.72 2.66
CA SER A 22 -11.46 -5.92 2.28
C SER A 22 -12.68 -6.83 2.02
N GLY A 23 -12.50 -7.89 1.23
CA GLY A 23 -13.57 -8.83 0.91
C GLY A 23 -14.11 -9.60 2.12
N THR A 24 -13.28 -9.88 3.12
CA THR A 24 -13.71 -10.53 4.38
C THR A 24 -14.29 -9.54 5.40
N ALA A 25 -13.80 -8.31 5.44
CA ALA A 25 -14.35 -7.24 6.27
C ALA A 25 -15.75 -6.81 5.82
N SER A 26 -16.08 -6.87 4.52
CA SER A 26 -17.46 -6.72 4.04
C SER A 26 -18.45 -7.72 4.64
N ASN A 27 -17.98 -8.87 5.13
CA ASN A 27 -18.80 -9.92 5.73
C ASN A 27 -18.83 -9.87 7.26
N SER A 28 -18.02 -9.00 7.88
CA SER A 28 -17.91 -8.85 9.33
C SER A 28 -18.38 -7.46 9.73
N LEU A 29 -19.04 -7.32 10.88
CA LEU A 29 -19.53 -6.04 11.45
C LEU A 29 -18.39 -5.05 11.84
N ALA A 30 -17.23 -5.12 11.19
CA ALA A 30 -16.11 -4.21 11.39
C ALA A 30 -16.51 -2.82 10.90
N VAL A 31 -16.63 -1.88 11.86
CA VAL A 31 -17.04 -0.48 11.65
C VAL A 31 -15.91 0.30 10.97
N GLY A 32 -15.71 0.09 9.68
CA GLY A 32 -14.74 0.81 8.86
C GLY A 32 -14.93 0.56 7.37
N ASN A 33 -14.53 1.51 6.52
CA ASN A 33 -14.53 1.31 5.07
C ASN A 33 -13.55 0.16 4.74
N PRO A 34 -14.03 -1.00 4.24
CA PRO A 34 -13.18 -2.16 4.01
C PRO A 34 -12.06 -1.90 2.99
N ASN A 35 -12.22 -0.88 2.13
CA ASN A 35 -11.22 -0.47 1.14
C ASN A 35 -10.15 0.49 1.68
N GLN A 36 -10.28 0.98 2.93
CA GLN A 36 -9.39 2.01 3.47
C GLN A 36 -7.91 1.60 3.49
N ILE A 37 -7.61 0.33 3.78
CA ILE A 37 -6.24 -0.19 3.79
C ILE A 37 -5.66 -0.22 2.36
N THR A 38 -6.44 -0.69 1.39
CA THR A 38 -6.04 -0.74 -0.02
C THR A 38 -5.74 0.67 -0.54
N GLU A 39 -6.64 1.63 -0.31
CA GLU A 39 -6.45 3.03 -0.71
C GLU A 39 -5.18 3.64 -0.09
N LYS A 40 -4.95 3.38 1.21
CA LYS A 40 -3.75 3.89 1.91
C LYS A 40 -2.46 3.25 1.42
N LEU A 41 -2.48 1.98 1.01
CA LEU A 41 -1.32 1.31 0.41
C LEU A 41 -1.00 1.89 -0.97
N ASP A 42 -2.02 2.20 -1.78
CA ASP A 42 -1.84 2.85 -3.08
C ASP A 42 -1.24 4.25 -2.95
N ASP A 43 -1.79 5.07 -2.04
CA ASP A 43 -1.25 6.39 -1.70
C ASP A 43 0.24 6.30 -1.31
N LEU A 44 0.58 5.33 -0.45
CA LEU A 44 1.94 5.14 0.05
C LEU A 44 2.88 4.63 -1.06
N LYS A 45 2.43 3.70 -1.90
CA LYS A 45 3.18 3.19 -3.06
C LYS A 45 3.57 4.36 -3.97
N MET A 46 2.59 5.23 -4.28
CA MET A 46 2.79 6.43 -5.10
C MET A 46 3.79 7.40 -4.45
N GLY A 47 3.64 7.71 -3.16
CA GLY A 47 4.56 8.58 -2.44
C GLY A 47 6.00 8.08 -2.45
N ILE A 48 6.21 6.77 -2.23
CA ILE A 48 7.54 6.16 -2.29
C ILE A 48 8.12 6.16 -3.71
N SER A 49 7.30 5.93 -4.74
CA SER A 49 7.75 6.05 -6.14
C SER A 49 8.29 7.44 -6.45
N VAL A 50 7.61 8.49 -5.99
CA VAL A 50 8.06 9.88 -6.16
C VAL A 50 9.39 10.12 -5.46
N LEU A 51 9.54 9.64 -4.22
CA LEU A 51 10.80 9.77 -3.46
C LEU A 51 11.96 9.01 -4.12
N ILE A 52 11.72 7.80 -4.64
CA ILE A 52 12.73 7.01 -5.37
C ILE A 52 13.21 7.78 -6.59
N ARG A 53 12.29 8.34 -7.36
CA ARG A 53 12.61 9.11 -8.57
C ARG A 53 13.36 10.39 -8.25
N GLY A 54 12.92 11.16 -7.24
CA GLY A 54 13.65 12.34 -6.77
C GLY A 54 15.07 12.04 -6.28
N CYS A 55 15.33 10.84 -5.77
CA CYS A 55 16.67 10.40 -5.39
C CYS A 55 17.55 9.92 -6.57
N LEU A 56 16.98 9.73 -7.77
CA LEU A 56 17.71 9.33 -8.98
C LEU A 56 17.99 10.53 -9.90
N ASP A 57 17.14 11.55 -9.84
CA ASP A 57 17.20 12.77 -10.66
C ASP A 57 18.13 13.86 -10.07
N GLY A 58 18.73 13.64 -8.89
CA GLY A 58 19.65 14.56 -8.20
C GLY A 58 20.95 13.89 -7.78
#